data_AF-A0A967SF86-F1
#
_entry.id   AF-A0A967SF86-F1
#
_cell.length_a   1.000
_cell.length_b   1.000
_cell.length_c   1.000
_cell.angle_alpha   90.00
_cell.angle_beta   90.00
_cell.angle_gamma   90.00
#
_symmetry.space_group_name_H-M   'P 1'
#
loop_
_entity.id
_entity.type
_entity.pdbx_description
1 polymer ?
#
loop_
_entity_poly.entity_id
_entity_poly.type
_entity_poly.pdbx_seq_one_letter_code
_entity_poly.pdbx_strand_id
1 'polypeptide(L)' 'MYDADKAPDPSEWLERDEDERIIAVEDYHRRIGDDAPNELLHATFHVVVENQLAGGEDVVVETMRRLRDEGLTRHD' A
#
# COMPACT_ATOMS: atom_id res chain seq x y z
N MET A 1 9.97 -2.27 8.34
CA MET A 1 9.55 -3.27 7.34
C MET A 1 8.09 -2.96 7.01
N TYR A 2 7.73 -2.89 5.72
CA TYR A 2 6.37 -2.60 5.28
C TYR A 2 5.41 -3.75 5.62
N ASP A 3 4.16 -3.41 5.93
CA ASP A 3 3.05 -4.30 6.24
C ASP A 3 1.78 -3.72 5.62
N ALA A 4 1.22 -4.36 4.59
CA ALA A 4 0.10 -3.79 3.82
C ALA A 4 -1.13 -3.52 4.68
N ASP A 5 -1.36 -4.31 5.74
CA ASP A 5 -2.49 -4.13 6.64
C ASP A 5 -2.33 -2.97 7.63
N LYS A 6 -1.14 -2.40 7.73
CA LYS A 6 -0.83 -1.28 8.63
C LYS A 6 -0.42 -0.07 7.82
N ALA A 7 -1.18 1.01 7.97
CA ALA A 7 -0.82 2.28 7.35
C ALA A 7 0.62 2.68 7.75
N PRO A 8 1.51 2.97 6.79
CA PRO A 8 2.83 3.50 7.09
C PRO A 8 2.72 4.91 7.68
N ASP A 9 3.77 5.37 8.36
CA ASP A 9 3.85 6.79 8.72
C ASP A 9 3.91 7.63 7.44
N PRO A 10 3.01 8.61 7.23
CA PRO A 10 2.94 9.37 5.99
C PRO A 10 4.22 10.15 5.67
N SER A 11 4.87 10.74 6.67
CA SER A 11 6.07 11.54 6.47
C SER A 11 7.26 10.65 6.11
N GLU A 12 7.48 9.57 6.87
CA GLU A 12 8.54 8.60 6.55
C GLU A 12 8.29 7.90 5.21
N TRP A 13 7.03 7.65 4.85
CA TRP A 13 6.68 7.06 3.56
C TRP A 13 7.03 7.99 2.41
N LEU A 14 6.58 9.24 2.47
CA LEU A 14 6.76 10.24 1.41
C LEU A 14 8.22 10.73 1.27
N GLU A 15 9.08 10.49 2.25
CA GLU A 15 10.52 10.76 2.17
C GLU A 15 11.31 9.69 1.42
N ARG A 16 10.81 8.44 1.31
CA ARG A 16 11.50 7.36 0.59
C ARG A 16 11.51 7.58 -0.92
N ASP A 17 12.48 7.03 -1.62
CA ASP A 17 12.43 6.99 -3.09
C ASP A 17 11.31 6.03 -3.56
N GLU A 18 10.77 6.26 -4.76
CA GLU A 18 9.69 5.43 -5.33
C GLU A 18 10.12 3.95 -5.43
N ASP A 19 11.34 3.68 -5.89
CA ASP A 19 11.88 2.33 -5.99
C ASP A 19 11.96 1.64 -4.61
N GLU A 20 12.31 2.37 -3.56
CA GLU A 20 12.37 1.82 -2.19
C GLU A 20 10.99 1.43 -1.68
N ARG A 21 9.95 2.21 -2.01
CA ARG A 21 8.56 1.88 -1.68
C ARG A 21 8.10 0.63 -2.42
N ILE A 22 8.38 0.55 -3.74
CA ILE A 22 8.00 -0.60 -4.57
C ILE A 22 8.68 -1.86 -4.05
N ILE A 23 9.99 -1.82 -3.79
CA ILE A 23 10.75 -2.95 -3.25
C ILE A 23 10.20 -3.38 -1.89
N ALA A 24 9.86 -2.44 -1.00
CA ALA A 24 9.31 -2.76 0.32
C ALA A 24 7.97 -3.50 0.26
N VAL A 25 7.11 -3.12 -0.70
CA VAL A 25 5.81 -3.77 -0.95
C VAL A 25 5.99 -5.13 -1.63
N GLU A 26 6.84 -5.22 -2.66
CA GLU A 26 7.17 -6.49 -3.32
C GLU A 26 7.75 -7.50 -2.32
N ASP A 27 8.68 -7.06 -1.46
CA ASP A 27 9.23 -7.87 -0.37
C ASP A 27 8.15 -8.34 0.62
N TYR A 28 7.09 -7.55 0.83
CA TYR A 28 5.97 -7.97 1.67
C TYR A 28 5.17 -9.07 1.00
N HIS A 29 4.76 -8.92 -0.26
CA HIS A 29 4.05 -9.95 -1.02
C HIS A 29 4.84 -11.28 -1.07
N ARG A 30 6.14 -11.20 -1.36
CA ARG A 30 7.04 -12.37 -1.34
C ARG A 30 7.07 -13.08 0.01
N ARG A 31 7.01 -12.33 1.13
CA ARG A 31 7.03 -12.90 2.48
C ARG A 31 5.73 -13.60 2.84
N ILE A 32 4.59 -13.06 2.43
CA ILE A 32 3.28 -13.65 2.72
C ILE A 32 2.87 -14.74 1.73
N GLY A 33 3.60 -14.85 0.61
CA GLY A 33 3.38 -15.89 -0.41
C GLY A 33 2.08 -15.67 -1.18
N ASP A 34 1.74 -14.42 -1.47
CA ASP A 34 0.53 -14.08 -2.21
C ASP A 34 0.69 -14.39 -3.71
N ASP A 35 -0.36 -14.96 -4.33
CA ASP A 35 -0.36 -15.47 -5.72
C ASP A 35 -0.81 -14.38 -6.72
N ALA A 36 -0.30 -13.15 -6.57
CA ALA A 36 -0.59 -12.09 -7.51
C ALA A 36 0.03 -12.42 -8.88
N PRO A 37 -0.74 -12.35 -10.00
CA PRO A 37 -0.25 -12.79 -11.32
C PRO A 37 0.94 -11.97 -11.86
N ASN A 38 1.18 -10.78 -11.30
CA ASN A 38 2.39 -9.98 -11.52
C ASN A 38 2.70 -9.17 -10.25
N GLU A 39 3.57 -9.69 -9.40
CA GLU A 39 3.94 -9.11 -8.10
C GLU A 39 4.41 -7.65 -8.21
N LEU A 40 5.21 -7.33 -9.24
CA LEU A 40 5.71 -5.97 -9.46
C LEU A 40 4.58 -4.99 -9.80
N LEU A 41 3.67 -5.39 -10.69
CA LEU A 41 2.53 -4.56 -11.07
C LEU A 41 1.60 -4.34 -9.87
N HIS A 42 1.33 -5.39 -9.11
CA HIS A 42 0.51 -5.32 -7.90
C HIS A 42 1.15 -4.41 -6.84
N ALA A 43 2.46 -4.57 -6.58
CA ALA A 43 3.21 -3.70 -5.68
C ALA A 43 3.18 -2.23 -6.12
N THR A 44 3.29 -1.98 -7.43
CA THR A 44 3.20 -0.63 -7.99
C THR A 44 1.83 0.01 -7.69
N PHE A 45 0.73 -0.73 -7.85
CA PHE A 45 -0.60 -0.22 -7.52
C PHE A 45 -0.76 0.07 -6.02
N HIS A 46 -0.23 -0.78 -5.14
CA HIS A 46 -0.19 -0.49 -3.71
C HIS A 46 0.57 0.80 -3.41
N VAL A 47 1.74 1.02 -4.03
CA VAL A 47 2.50 2.26 -3.83
C VAL A 47 1.72 3.50 -4.29
N VAL A 48 1.00 3.43 -5.42
CA VAL A 48 0.15 4.53 -5.87
C VAL A 48 -0.91 4.86 -4.82
N VAL A 49 -1.65 3.87 -4.32
CA VAL A 49 -2.70 4.09 -3.32
C VAL A 49 -2.12 4.58 -2.00
N GLU A 50 -1.00 4.03 -1.54
CA GLU A 50 -0.33 4.46 -0.30
C GLU A 50 0.20 5.89 -0.41
N ASN A 51 0.71 6.31 -1.58
CA ASN A 51 1.11 7.70 -1.80
C ASN A 51 -0.08 8.66 -1.67
N GLN A 52 -1.25 8.30 -2.23
CA GLN A 52 -2.46 9.12 -2.13
C GLN A 52 -2.99 9.18 -0.70
N LEU A 53 -2.94 8.07 0.03
CA LEU A 53 -3.33 8.00 1.44
C LEU A 53 -2.38 8.82 2.32
N ALA A 54 -1.07 8.72 2.10
CA ALA A 54 -0.07 9.51 2.81
C ALA A 54 -0.18 11.01 2.47
N GLY A 55 -0.53 11.34 1.22
CA GLY A 55 -0.82 12.70 0.77
C GLY A 55 -2.14 13.28 1.28
N GLY A 56 -2.98 12.46 1.92
CA GLY A 56 -4.28 12.88 2.45
C GLY A 56 -5.31 13.22 1.38
N GLU A 57 -5.30 12.55 0.23
CA GLU A 57 -6.32 12.75 -0.80
C GLU A 57 -7.70 12.33 -0.28
N ASP A 58 -8.60 13.31 -0.04
CA ASP A 58 -9.90 13.11 0.62
C ASP A 58 -10.68 11.91 0.07
N VAL A 59 -10.83 11.83 -1.26
CA VAL A 59 -11.59 10.76 -1.92
C VAL A 59 -11.00 9.37 -1.64
N VAL A 60 -9.66 9.26 -1.61
CA VAL A 60 -8.97 7.99 -1.37
C VAL A 60 -9.05 7.61 0.11
N VAL A 61 -8.88 8.57 1.03
CA VAL A 61 -9.01 8.36 2.47
C VAL A 61 -10.42 7.90 2.84
N GLU A 62 -11.45 8.57 2.32
CA GLU A 62 -12.85 8.20 2.54
C GLU A 62 -13.18 6.83 1.94
N THR A 63 -12.69 6.55 0.74
CA THR A 63 -12.90 5.26 0.07
C THR A 63 -12.25 4.12 0.85
N MET A 64 -10.98 4.27 1.25
CA MET A 64 -10.25 3.28 2.06
C MET A 64 -10.96 3.03 3.40
N ARG A 65 -11.44 4.10 4.07
CA ARG A 65 -12.24 3.95 5.28
C ARG A 65 -13.49 3.11 5.03
N ARG A 66 -14.27 3.44 4.00
CA ARG A 66 -15.49 2.70 3.65
C ARG A 66 -15.22 1.23 3.34
N LEU A 67 -14.21 0.93 2.53
CA LEU A 67 -13.86 -0.46 2.17
C LEU A 67 -13.48 -1.28 3.40
N ARG A 68 -12.74 -0.68 4.34
CA ARG A 68 -12.42 -1.32 5.63
C ARG A 68 -13.64 -1.54 6.51
N ASP A 69 -14.58 -0.59 6.52
CA ASP A 69 -15.87 -0.75 7.20
C ASP A 69 -16.73 -1.86 6.55
N GLU A 70 -16.54 -2.15 5.26
CA GLU A 70 -17.16 -3.25 4.50
C GLU A 70 -16.42 -4.59 4.66
N GLY A 71 -15.29 -4.63 5.37
CA GLY A 71 -14.54 -5.83 5.71
C GLY A 71 -13.36 -6.15 4.80
N LEU A 72 -13.02 -5.26 3.85
CA LEU A 72 -11.81 -5.39 3.06
C LEU A 72 -10.58 -4.96 3.86
N THR A 73 -9.46 -5.64 3.63
CA THR A 73 -8.18 -5.24 4.17
C THR A 73 -7.60 -4.07 3.37
N ARG A 74 -6.42 -3.57 3.79
CA ARG A 74 -5.68 -2.58 2.98
C ARG A 74 -4.92 -3.24 1.83
N HIS A 75 -4.72 -4.55 1.92
CA HIS A 75 -4.05 -5.36 0.91
C HIS A 75 -4.99 -5.79 -0.23
N ASP A 76 -6.27 -6.05 0.06
CA ASP A 76 -7.28 -6.41 -0.96
C ASP A 76 -7.51 -5.30 -2.00
#